data_AF-A0A545TKV1-F1
#
_entry.id   AF-A0A545TKV1-F1
#
_cell.length_a   1.000
_cell.length_b   1.000
_cell.length_c   1.000
_cell.angle_alpha   90.00
_cell.angle_beta   90.00
_cell.angle_gamma   90.00
#
_symmetry.space_group_name_H-M   'P 1'
#
loop_
_entity.id
_entity.type
_entity.pdbx_description
1 polymer ?
#
loop_
_entity_poly.entity_id
_entity_poly.type
_entity_poly.pdbx_seq_one_letter_code
_entity_poly.pdbx_strand_id
1 'polypeptide(L)'
;MLYQSFSKLALAASVAAVFAFSPAQAEKISAGLKSELQGAMMDYIDYNSVDGKFVYLNAAQDRVINYFPANLHPRILKIGEYFVLCSDFKTAEGANVDVDFLAVESEGELRVIQALVGQRDVIRRMMKAQMASAN
;
A
#
# COMPACT_ATOMS: atom_id res chain seq x y z
N MET A 1 61.13 16.30 -53.33
CA MET A 1 61.33 15.96 -51.90
C MET A 1 60.04 16.22 -51.15
N LEU A 2 59.46 15.16 -50.56
CA LEU A 2 58.68 15.10 -49.30
C LEU A 2 57.39 15.96 -49.22
N TYR A 3 56.20 15.51 -48.82
CA TYR A 3 55.69 14.26 -48.22
C TYR A 3 54.16 14.32 -48.33
N GLN A 4 53.49 13.18 -48.56
CA GLN A 4 52.02 13.07 -48.49
C GLN A 4 51.51 13.29 -47.05
N SER A 5 50.27 13.76 -46.89
CA SER A 5 49.42 13.17 -45.85
C SER A 5 47.94 13.36 -46.15
N PHE A 6 47.26 12.24 -46.29
CA PHE A 6 45.81 12.10 -46.15
C PHE A 6 45.38 12.51 -44.75
N SER A 7 44.17 13.04 -44.58
CA SER A 7 43.30 12.60 -43.49
C SER A 7 41.84 12.95 -43.76
N LYS A 8 41.05 11.87 -43.76
CA LYS A 8 39.61 11.78 -43.99
C LYS A 8 38.84 12.18 -42.73
N LEU A 9 37.60 12.63 -42.94
CA LEU A 9 36.43 12.55 -42.04
C LEU A 9 36.61 12.90 -40.55
N ALA A 10 35.90 13.94 -40.13
CA ALA A 10 35.27 13.94 -38.81
C ALA A 10 33.76 14.12 -39.01
N LEU A 11 33.07 12.99 -39.21
CA LEU A 11 31.61 12.90 -39.09
C LEU A 11 31.30 12.98 -37.58
N ALA A 12 30.86 14.15 -37.13
CA ALA A 12 30.38 14.33 -35.76
C ALA A 12 29.04 13.60 -35.62
N ALA A 13 29.09 12.34 -35.18
CA ALA A 13 27.91 11.57 -34.79
C ALA A 13 27.42 12.09 -33.43
N SER A 14 26.49 13.04 -33.45
CA SER A 14 25.73 13.45 -32.27
C SER A 14 24.81 12.31 -31.84
N VAL A 15 25.22 11.55 -30.82
CA VAL A 15 24.36 10.57 -30.13
C VAL A 15 23.33 11.36 -29.31
N ALA A 16 22.15 11.57 -29.88
CA ALA A 16 20.98 12.02 -29.15
C ALA A 16 20.51 10.85 -28.27
N ALA A 17 20.96 10.83 -27.01
CA ALA A 17 20.41 9.94 -26.00
C ALA A 17 18.95 10.34 -25.72
N VAL A 18 18.02 9.69 -26.40
CA VAL A 18 16.59 9.78 -26.10
C VAL A 18 16.38 9.08 -24.77
N PHE A 19 16.35 9.85 -23.68
CA PHE A 19 15.81 9.38 -22.42
C PHE A 19 14.31 9.14 -22.63
N ALA A 20 13.95 7.87 -22.83
CA ALA A 20 12.56 7.43 -22.82
C ALA A 20 12.02 7.60 -21.39
N PHE A 21 11.43 8.75 -21.12
CA PHE A 21 10.54 8.91 -19.97
C PHE A 21 9.27 8.11 -20.25
N SER A 22 9.25 6.85 -19.79
CA SER A 22 8.01 6.10 -19.73
C SER A 22 7.09 6.78 -18.70
N PRO A 23 5.87 7.21 -19.07
CA PRO A 23 4.92 7.68 -18.08
C PRO A 23 4.63 6.52 -17.12
N ALA A 24 4.79 6.75 -15.83
CA ALA A 24 4.43 5.80 -14.80
C ALA A 24 2.94 5.43 -14.95
N GLN A 25 2.67 4.27 -15.54
CA GLN A 25 1.31 3.76 -15.63
C GLN A 25 0.86 3.42 -14.21
N ALA A 26 -0.21 4.05 -13.75
CA ALA A 26 -0.84 3.70 -12.49
C ALA A 26 -1.26 2.23 -12.55
N GLU A 27 -0.52 1.37 -11.87
CA GLU A 27 -0.75 -0.07 -11.85
C GLU A 27 -2.12 -0.35 -11.21
N LYS A 28 -3.03 -0.91 -11.99
CA LYS A 28 -4.36 -1.29 -11.52
C LYS A 28 -4.23 -2.60 -10.73
N ILE A 29 -4.60 -2.58 -9.45
CA ILE A 29 -4.62 -3.79 -8.60
C ILE A 29 -5.49 -4.87 -9.26
N SER A 30 -4.87 -6.02 -9.54
CA SER A 30 -5.51 -7.16 -10.20
C SER A 30 -6.60 -7.80 -9.33
N ALA A 31 -7.50 -8.58 -9.92
CA ALA A 31 -8.54 -9.30 -9.17
C ALA A 31 -7.94 -10.36 -8.23
N GLY A 32 -6.89 -11.06 -8.66
CA GLY A 32 -6.17 -12.05 -7.83
C GLY A 32 -5.54 -11.40 -6.60
N LEU A 33 -4.78 -10.31 -6.81
CA LEU A 33 -4.17 -9.55 -5.73
C LEU A 33 -5.22 -9.02 -4.73
N LYS A 34 -6.38 -8.55 -5.21
CA LYS A 34 -7.48 -8.15 -4.32
C LYS A 34 -7.98 -9.32 -3.48
N SER A 35 -8.16 -10.49 -4.06
CA SER A 35 -8.61 -11.68 -3.35
C SER A 35 -7.62 -12.09 -2.26
N GLU A 36 -6.32 -12.09 -2.58
CA GLU A 36 -5.27 -12.44 -1.62
C GLU A 36 -5.17 -11.44 -0.47
N LEU A 37 -5.24 -10.14 -0.77
CA LEU A 37 -5.26 -9.09 0.26
C LEU A 37 -6.49 -9.19 1.18
N GLN A 38 -7.66 -9.53 0.62
CA GLN A 38 -8.87 -9.76 1.43
C GLN A 38 -8.71 -11.01 2.31
N GLY A 39 -8.09 -12.07 1.79
CA GLY A 39 -7.69 -13.25 2.56
C GLY A 39 -6.79 -12.89 3.74
N ALA A 40 -5.69 -12.18 3.48
CA ALA A 40 -4.76 -11.74 4.52
C ALA A 40 -5.41 -10.87 5.60
N MET A 41 -6.42 -10.06 5.24
CA MET A 41 -7.21 -9.30 6.20
C MET A 41 -8.11 -10.19 7.06
N MET A 42 -8.81 -11.16 6.47
CA MET A 42 -9.62 -12.12 7.22
C MET A 42 -8.75 -12.93 8.19
N ASP A 43 -7.62 -13.46 7.71
CA ASP A 43 -6.68 -14.22 8.52
C ASP A 43 -6.17 -13.40 9.71
N TYR A 44 -5.85 -12.12 9.48
CA TYR A 44 -5.44 -11.22 10.56
C TYR A 44 -6.55 -10.96 11.57
N ILE A 45 -7.78 -10.73 11.11
CA ILE A 45 -8.93 -10.53 12.00
C ILE A 45 -9.15 -11.77 12.86
N ASP A 46 -9.14 -12.95 12.25
CA ASP A 46 -9.37 -14.22 12.93
C ASP A 46 -8.25 -14.52 13.94
N TYR A 47 -6.98 -14.35 13.55
CA TYR A 47 -5.84 -14.55 14.43
C TYR A 47 -5.83 -13.62 15.65
N ASN A 48 -6.33 -12.39 15.48
CA ASN A 48 -6.42 -11.40 16.56
C ASN A 48 -7.80 -11.40 17.24
N SER A 49 -8.61 -12.42 17.01
CA SER A 49 -9.92 -12.56 17.65
C SER A 49 -9.94 -13.62 18.74
N VAL A 50 -10.68 -13.33 19.82
CA VAL A 50 -10.99 -14.29 20.89
C VAL A 50 -12.51 -14.38 21.01
N ASP A 51 -13.06 -15.58 20.92
CA ASP A 51 -14.52 -15.83 20.90
C ASP A 51 -15.26 -14.97 19.86
N GLY A 52 -14.68 -14.81 18.67
CA GLY A 52 -15.25 -14.02 17.57
C GLY A 52 -15.17 -12.49 17.77
N LYS A 53 -14.43 -12.02 18.78
CA LYS A 53 -14.24 -10.60 19.06
C LYS A 53 -12.83 -10.21 18.72
N PHE A 54 -12.67 -9.25 17.82
CA PHE A 54 -11.38 -8.69 17.47
C PHE A 54 -10.83 -7.89 18.65
N VAL A 55 -9.68 -8.34 19.17
CA VAL A 55 -9.06 -7.80 20.38
C VAL A 55 -8.07 -6.72 19.98
N TYR A 56 -8.28 -5.51 20.49
CA TYR A 56 -7.44 -4.36 20.18
C TYR A 56 -6.97 -3.65 21.45
N LEU A 57 -5.66 -3.45 21.57
CA LEU A 57 -5.09 -2.60 22.63
C LEU A 57 -5.21 -1.13 22.21
N ASN A 58 -6.10 -0.38 22.87
CA ASN A 58 -6.17 1.06 22.73
C ASN A 58 -5.24 1.72 23.74
N ALA A 59 -4.01 2.02 23.31
CA ALA A 59 -2.99 2.65 24.14
C ALA A 59 -3.35 4.08 24.57
N ALA A 60 -4.22 4.80 23.85
CA ALA A 60 -4.67 6.13 24.27
C ALA A 60 -5.67 6.09 25.44
N GLN A 61 -6.24 4.91 25.70
CA GLN A 61 -7.23 4.67 26.75
C GLN A 61 -6.74 3.66 27.80
N ASP A 62 -5.49 3.22 27.70
CA ASP A 62 -4.87 2.20 28.56
C ASP A 62 -5.74 0.95 28.76
N ARG A 63 -6.44 0.51 27.70
CA ARG A 63 -7.37 -0.64 27.79
C ARG A 63 -7.42 -1.48 26.52
N VAL A 64 -7.74 -2.75 26.72
CA VAL A 64 -8.13 -3.67 25.64
C VAL A 64 -9.61 -3.46 25.31
N ILE A 65 -9.92 -3.35 24.03
CA ILE A 65 -11.28 -3.17 23.50
C ILE A 65 -11.58 -4.34 22.57
N ASN A 66 -12.79 -4.88 22.70
CA ASN A 66 -13.31 -5.93 21.85
C ASN A 66 -14.24 -5.30 20.82
N TYR A 67 -13.94 -5.54 19.55
CA TYR A 67 -14.77 -5.13 18.43
C TYR A 67 -15.38 -6.34 17.73
N PHE A 68 -16.55 -6.16 17.13
CA PHE A 68 -17.25 -7.19 16.38
C PHE A 68 -17.12 -6.88 14.89
N PRO A 69 -16.51 -7.77 14.08
CA PRO A 69 -16.47 -7.59 12.63
C PRO A 69 -17.89 -7.46 12.07
N ALA A 70 -18.11 -6.50 11.18
CA ALA A 70 -19.42 -6.28 10.56
C ALA A 70 -19.38 -6.39 9.03
N ASN A 71 -18.45 -5.70 8.37
CA ASN A 71 -18.35 -5.72 6.92
C ASN A 71 -16.90 -5.51 6.46
N LEU A 72 -16.49 -6.27 5.44
CA LEU A 72 -15.17 -6.15 4.81
C LEU A 72 -15.35 -5.51 3.45
N HIS A 73 -14.82 -4.30 3.26
CA HIS A 73 -15.01 -3.59 1.99
C HIS A 73 -14.04 -4.10 0.92
N PRO A 74 -14.49 -4.30 -0.32
CA PRO A 74 -13.62 -4.76 -1.42
C PRO A 74 -12.66 -3.68 -1.94
N ARG A 75 -12.72 -2.47 -1.38
CA ARG A 75 -11.88 -1.34 -1.79
C ARG A 75 -10.49 -1.48 -1.15
N ILE A 76 -9.47 -1.37 -1.99
CA ILE A 76 -8.06 -1.40 -1.60
C ILE A 76 -7.39 -0.13 -2.11
N LEU A 77 -6.58 0.49 -1.26
CA LEU A 77 -5.73 1.62 -1.62
C LEU A 77 -4.26 1.16 -1.64
N LYS A 78 -3.48 1.55 -2.65
CA LYS A 78 -2.02 1.36 -2.68
C LYS A 78 -1.35 2.67 -2.30
N ILE A 79 -0.46 2.66 -1.31
CA ILE A 79 0.30 3.82 -0.83
C ILE A 79 1.78 3.40 -0.77
N GLY A 80 2.54 3.73 -1.81
CA GLY A 80 3.89 3.20 -1.99
C GLY A 80 3.84 1.68 -2.13
N GLU A 81 4.64 0.98 -1.31
CA GLU A 81 4.70 -0.49 -1.25
C GLU A 81 3.63 -1.11 -0.34
N TYR A 82 2.79 -0.30 0.30
CA TYR A 82 1.77 -0.77 1.23
C TYR A 82 0.38 -0.76 0.61
N PHE A 83 -0.47 -1.65 1.12
CA PHE A 83 -1.90 -1.69 0.81
C PHE A 83 -2.71 -1.33 2.05
N VAL A 84 -3.80 -0.60 1.87
CA VAL A 84 -4.78 -0.29 2.92
C VAL A 84 -6.11 -0.92 2.57
N LEU A 85 -6.62 -1.75 3.47
CA LEU A 85 -7.92 -2.39 3.40
C LEU A 85 -8.86 -1.78 4.44
N CYS A 86 -10.10 -1.46 4.06
CA CYS A 86 -11.06 -0.84 4.96
C CYS A 86 -12.13 -1.85 5.40
N SER A 87 -12.54 -1.75 6.66
CA SER A 87 -13.59 -2.61 7.22
C SER A 87 -14.42 -1.86 8.26
N ASP A 88 -15.64 -2.33 8.45
CA ASP A 88 -16.56 -1.85 9.47
C ASP A 88 -16.60 -2.86 10.61
N PHE A 89 -16.50 -2.33 11.82
CA PHE A 89 -16.64 -3.06 13.07
C PHE A 89 -17.72 -2.41 13.94
N LYS A 90 -18.15 -3.13 14.98
CA LYS A 90 -19.07 -2.64 16.01
C LYS A 90 -18.44 -2.68 17.39
N THR A 91 -18.80 -1.73 18.24
CA THR A 91 -18.60 -1.86 19.70
C THR A 91 -19.65 -2.78 20.30
N ALA A 92 -19.51 -3.12 21.59
CA ALA A 92 -20.53 -3.88 22.32
C ALA A 92 -21.89 -3.16 22.38
N GLU A 93 -21.87 -1.83 22.35
CA GLU A 93 -23.06 -0.97 22.32
C GLU A 93 -23.65 -0.81 20.90
N GLY A 94 -23.04 -1.45 19.89
CA GLY A 94 -23.51 -1.43 18.49
C GLY A 94 -23.07 -0.21 17.68
N ALA A 95 -22.19 0.64 18.22
CA ALA A 95 -21.65 1.79 17.50
C ALA A 95 -20.69 1.35 16.37
N ASN A 96 -20.73 2.03 15.23
CA ASN A 96 -19.80 1.78 14.12
C ASN A 96 -18.38 2.22 14.46
N VAL A 97 -17.40 1.42 14.05
CA VAL A 97 -15.98 1.70 14.17
C VAL A 97 -15.31 1.34 12.85
N ASP A 98 -14.67 2.33 12.23
CA ASP A 98 -13.83 2.11 11.06
C ASP A 98 -12.51 1.46 11.50
N VAL A 99 -12.13 0.37 10.85
CA VAL A 99 -10.82 -0.25 11.02
C VAL A 99 -10.14 -0.36 9.66
N ASP A 100 -9.02 0.33 9.52
CA ASP A 100 -8.16 0.24 8.35
C ASP A 100 -7.00 -0.73 8.65
N PHE A 101 -6.70 -1.65 7.73
CA PHE A 101 -5.61 -2.60 7.86
C PHE A 101 -4.48 -2.26 6.88
N LEU A 102 -3.27 -2.15 7.40
CA LEU A 102 -2.05 -1.95 6.61
C LEU A 102 -1.46 -3.32 6.27
N ALA A 103 -1.35 -3.61 4.98
CA ALA A 103 -0.76 -4.82 4.45
C ALA A 103 0.50 -4.51 3.63
N VAL A 104 1.39 -5.48 3.57
CA VAL A 104 2.64 -5.43 2.81
C VAL A 104 2.87 -6.77 2.14
N GLU A 105 3.51 -6.75 0.97
CA GLU A 105 4.07 -7.94 0.34
C GLU A 105 5.51 -8.13 0.83
N SER A 106 5.83 -9.33 1.31
CA SER A 106 7.17 -9.68 1.79
C SER A 106 7.47 -11.10 1.35
N GLU A 107 8.56 -11.31 0.61
CA GLU A 107 8.98 -12.65 0.15
C GLU A 107 7.90 -13.40 -0.67
N GLY A 108 7.04 -12.66 -1.37
CA GLY A 108 5.93 -13.21 -2.16
C GLY A 108 4.68 -13.54 -1.34
N GLU A 109 4.67 -13.22 -0.04
CA GLU A 109 3.51 -13.38 0.83
C GLU A 109 2.90 -12.02 1.21
N LEU A 110 1.59 -11.94 1.10
CA LEU A 110 0.82 -10.78 1.56
C LEU A 110 0.38 -10.98 3.00
N ARG A 111 0.68 -10.00 3.84
CA ARG A 111 0.28 -10.03 5.24
C ARG A 111 -0.13 -8.66 5.74
N VAL A 112 -1.15 -8.64 6.60
CA VAL A 112 -1.49 -7.47 7.41
C VAL A 112 -0.49 -7.35 8.55
N ILE A 113 0.08 -6.16 8.73
CA ILE A 113 1.06 -5.86 9.78
C ILE A 113 0.48 -4.96 10.86
N GLN A 114 -0.62 -4.27 10.59
CA GLN A 114 -1.21 -3.33 11.53
C GLN A 114 -2.70 -3.11 11.29
N ALA A 115 -3.47 -3.01 12.38
CA ALA A 115 -4.83 -2.46 12.40
C ALA A 115 -4.82 -1.03 12.95
N LEU A 116 -5.51 -0.13 12.24
CA LEU A 116 -5.68 1.28 12.55
C LEU A 116 -7.16 1.55 12.87
N VAL A 117 -7.52 1.38 14.13
CA VAL A 117 -8.90 1.60 14.62
C VAL A 117 -9.17 3.09 14.77
N GLY A 118 -10.18 3.62 14.06
CA GLY A 118 -10.61 5.01 14.18
C GLY A 118 -9.57 6.04 13.73
N GLN A 119 -8.57 5.65 12.95
CA GLN A 119 -7.40 6.46 12.60
C GLN A 119 -7.35 6.86 11.13
N ARG A 120 -8.51 7.08 10.50
CA ARG A 120 -8.65 7.45 9.08
C ARG A 120 -7.76 8.64 8.68
N ASP A 121 -7.56 9.59 9.58
CA ASP A 121 -6.71 10.76 9.34
C ASP A 121 -5.25 10.40 9.12
N VAL A 122 -4.75 9.33 9.75
CA VAL A 122 -3.39 8.82 9.53
C VAL A 122 -3.26 8.36 8.08
N ILE A 123 -4.21 7.56 7.58
CA ILE A 123 -4.21 7.10 6.18
C ILE A 123 -4.22 8.28 5.21
N ARG A 124 -5.05 9.29 5.45
CA ARG A 124 -5.09 10.51 4.60
C ARG A 124 -3.75 11.26 4.61
N ARG A 125 -3.08 11.34 5.76
CA ARG A 125 -1.75 11.96 5.84
C ARG A 125 -0.68 11.14 5.11
N MET A 126 -0.72 9.80 5.22
CA MET A 126 0.17 8.92 4.47
C MET A 126 -0.01 9.09 2.96
N MET A 127 -1.26 9.13 2.47
CA MET A 127 -1.54 9.39 1.06
C MET A 127 -0.96 10.73 0.59
N LYS A 128 -1.19 11.81 1.37
CA LYS A 128 -0.66 13.14 1.05
C LYS A 128 0.86 13.16 1.02
N ALA A 129 1.51 12.52 2.00
CA ALA A 129 2.96 12.43 2.06
C ALA A 129 3.53 11.68 0.84
N GLN A 130 2.92 10.56 0.46
CA GLN A 130 3.34 9.78 -0.72
C GLN A 130 3.17 10.56 -2.02
N MET A 131 2.08 11.31 -2.16
CA MET A 131 1.87 12.19 -3.33
C MET A 131 2.90 13.32 -3.39
N ALA A 132 3.33 13.83 -2.24
CA ALA A 132 4.35 14.88 -2.17
C ALA A 132 5.75 14.36 -2.50
N SER A 133 6.09 13.12 -2.13
CA SER A 133 7.39 12.49 -2.41
C SER A 133 7.54 11.95 -3.83
N ALA A 134 6.46 11.88 -4.60
CA ALA A 134 6.46 11.43 -5.98
C ALA A 134 6.71 12.57 -7.01
N ASN A 135 6.86 13.81 -6.53
CA ASN A 135 7.23 15.00 -7.30
C ASN A 135 8.68 15.40 -7.00
#